data_AF-A0A2M7MHE9-F1
#
_entry.id   AF-A0A2M7MHE9-F1
#
_cell.length_a   1.000
_cell.length_b   1.000
_cell.length_c   1.000
_cell.angle_alpha   90.00
_cell.angle_beta   90.00
_cell.angle_gamma   90.00
#
_symmetry.space_group_name_H-M   'P 1'
#
loop_
_entity.id
_entity.type
_entity.pdbx_description
1 polymer ?
#
loop_
_entity_poly.entity_id
_entity_poly.type
_entity_poly.pdbx_seq_one_letter_code
_entity_poly.pdbx_strand_id
1 'polypeptide(L)' 'MRLIKKITNDIFYISLITYAVYFMLELLKEGLISNYFDLNLLLIFIIIFAILTIIFYDKKRTS' A
#
# COMPACT_ATOMS: atom_id res chain seq x y z
N MET A 1 3.71 -8.24 -19.72
CA MET A 1 3.51 -8.82 -18.37
C MET A 1 4.61 -8.45 -17.35
N ARG A 2 5.90 -8.32 -17.71
CA ARG A 2 6.96 -7.87 -16.79
C ARG A 2 6.84 -6.39 -16.36
N LEU A 3 6.46 -5.50 -17.29
CA LEU A 3 6.32 -4.06 -17.02
C LEU A 3 5.21 -3.76 -16.01
N ILE A 4 4.03 -4.36 -16.20
CA ILE A 4 2.88 -4.23 -15.31
C ILE A 4 3.27 -4.69 -13.90
N LYS A 5 3.92 -5.84 -13.76
CA LYS A 5 4.37 -6.35 -12.45
C LYS A 5 5.34 -5.41 -11.75
N LYS A 6 6.25 -4.78 -12.50
CA LYS A 6 7.20 -3.79 -11.96
C LYS A 6 6.46 -2.55 -11.45
N ILE A 7 5.58 -1.98 -12.27
CA ILE A 7 4.77 -0.80 -11.90
C ILE A 7 3.88 -1.09 -10.69
N THR A 8 3.22 -2.25 -10.67
CA THR A 8 2.38 -2.69 -9.53
C THR A 8 3.19 -2.78 -8.24
N ASN A 9 4.40 -3.35 -8.29
CA ASN A 9 5.29 -3.41 -7.13
C ASN A 9 5.75 -2.01 -6.70
N ASP A 10 6.19 -1.17 -7.63
CA ASP A 10 6.66 0.18 -7.33
C ASP A 10 5.54 1.01 -6.67
N ILE A 11 4.32 0.96 -7.23
CA ILE A 11 3.14 1.64 -6.65
C ILE A 11 2.84 1.11 -5.25
N PHE A 12 2.91 -0.20 -5.04
CA PHE A 12 2.68 -0.80 -3.72
C PHE A 12 3.68 -0.29 -2.69
N TYR A 13 4.98 -0.33 -2.99
CA TYR A 13 6.02 0.15 -2.08
C TYR A 13 5.91 1.66 -1.82
N ILE A 14 5.64 2.47 -2.86
CA ILE A 14 5.42 3.91 -2.69
C ILE A 14 4.22 4.17 -1.78
N SER A 15 3.11 3.45 -1.98
CA SER A 15 1.90 3.61 -1.16
C SER A 15 2.17 3.21 0.30
N LEU A 16 2.89 2.12 0.53
CA LEU A 16 3.28 1.65 1.86
C LEU A 16 4.16 2.67 2.59
N ILE A 17 5.18 3.21 1.90
CA ILE A 17 6.06 4.22 2.47
C ILE A 17 5.28 5.51 2.77
N THR A 18 4.43 5.94 1.84
CA THR A 18 3.58 7.13 2.02
C THR A 18 2.67 6.96 3.24
N TYR A 19 2.03 5.80 3.38
CA TYR A 19 1.23 5.48 4.56
C TYR A 19 2.05 5.55 5.84
N ALA A 20 3.24 4.94 5.87
CA ALA A 20 4.10 4.94 7.05
C ALA A 20 4.54 6.36 7.45
N VAL A 21 4.95 7.17 6.48
CA VAL A 21 5.35 8.57 6.72
C VAL A 21 4.17 9.39 7.23
N TYR A 22 3.02 9.29 6.58
CA TYR A 22 1.84 10.03 7.00
C TYR A 22 1.33 9.59 8.38
N PHE A 23 1.37 8.29 8.66
CA PHE A 23 1.05 7.78 9.99
C PHE A 23 2.00 8.34 11.05
N MET A 24 3.31 8.41 10.77
CA MET A 24 4.26 9.05 11.68
C MET A 24 3.96 10.54 11.88
N LEU A 25 3.61 11.27 10.83
CA LEU A 25 3.22 12.68 10.95
C LEU A 25 1.94 12.87 11.77
N GLU A 26 0.96 11.99 11.58
CA GLU A 26 -0.28 11.98 12.36
C GLU A 26 -0.02 11.74 13.86
N LEU A 27 0.97 10.89 14.20
CA LEU A 27 1.39 10.68 15.59
C LEU A 27 2.03 11.92 16.23
N LEU A 28 2.71 12.76 15.44
CA LEU A 28 3.33 13.99 15.96
C LEU A 28 2.29 15.05 16.32
N LYS A 29 1.22 15.13 15.53
CA LYS A 29 0.09 16.00 15.81
C LYS A 29 -1.15 15.45 15.11
N GLU A 30 -2.13 15.12 15.95
CA GLU A 30 -3.44 14.65 15.53
C GLU A 30 -4.10 15.69 14.60
N GLY A 31 -4.68 15.22 13.50
CA GLY A 31 -5.30 16.07 12.48
C GLY A 31 -4.36 16.60 11.41
N LEU A 32 -3.05 16.31 11.44
CA LEU A 32 -2.13 16.80 10.39
C LEU A 32 -2.44 16.22 9.01
N ILE A 33 -2.65 14.91 8.94
CA ILE A 33 -3.01 14.20 7.71
C ILE A 33 -4.51 13.93 7.69
N SER A 34 -5.08 13.48 8.80
CA SER A 34 -6.48 13.02 8.87
C SER A 34 -7.52 14.11 8.57
N ASN A 35 -7.18 15.40 8.70
CA ASN A 35 -8.05 16.51 8.27
C ASN A 35 -8.24 16.60 6.76
N TYR A 36 -7.30 16.06 5.97
CA TYR A 36 -7.32 16.12 4.50
C TYR A 36 -7.50 14.75 3.86
N PHE A 37 -7.05 13.69 4.53
CA PHE A 37 -6.99 12.36 3.96
C PHE A 37 -7.11 11.27 5.02
N ASP A 38 -8.04 10.33 4.81
CA ASP A 38 -8.23 9.19 5.72
C ASP A 38 -7.15 8.13 5.50
N LEU A 39 -6.25 8.02 6.48
CA LEU A 39 -5.17 7.03 6.48
C LEU A 39 -5.67 5.59 6.50
N ASN A 40 -6.84 5.33 7.11
CA ASN A 40 -7.40 3.98 7.17
C ASN A 40 -7.80 3.50 5.78
N LEU A 41 -8.27 4.40 4.91
CA LEU A 41 -8.64 4.07 3.54
C LEU A 41 -7.40 3.66 2.72
N LEU A 42 -6.29 4.37 2.89
CA LEU A 42 -5.01 3.99 2.28
C LEU A 42 -4.47 2.66 2.82
N LEU A 43 -4.60 2.42 4.13
CA LEU A 43 -4.20 1.16 4.74
C LEU A 43 -5.00 -0.02 4.17
N ILE A 44 -6.32 0.10 4.10
CA ILE A 44 -7.21 -0.93 3.53
C ILE A 44 -6.81 -1.22 2.09
N PHE A 45 -6.55 -0.18 1.29
CA PHE A 45 -6.08 -0.33 -0.09
C PHE A 45 -4.77 -1.14 -0.16
N ILE A 46 -3.78 -0.79 0.66
CA ILE A 46 -2.49 -1.51 0.74
C ILE A 46 -2.70 -2.97 1.12
N ILE A 47 -3.53 -3.27 2.13
CA ILE A 47 -3.78 -4.64 2.60
C ILE A 47 -4.41 -5.48 1.49
N ILE A 48 -5.45 -4.97 0.82
CA ILE A 48 -6.10 -5.68 -0.29
C ILE A 48 -5.09 -5.96 -1.40
N PHE A 49 -4.26 -4.97 -1.75
CA PHE A 49 -3.24 -5.11 -2.79
C PHE A 49 -2.17 -6.14 -2.43
N ALA A 50 -1.75 -6.19 -1.16
CA ALA A 50 -0.83 -7.19 -0.65
C ALA A 50 -1.41 -8.60 -0.76
N ILE A 51 -2.66 -8.79 -0.32
CA ILE A 51 -3.36 -10.09 -0.38
C ILE A 51 -3.48 -10.55 -1.84
N LEU A 52 -3.95 -9.69 -2.74
CA LEU A 52 -4.05 -10.01 -4.17
C LEU A 52 -2.69 -10.41 -4.73
N THR A 53 -1.65 -9.63 -4.43
CA THR A 53 -0.28 -9.92 -4.89
C THR A 53 0.17 -11.30 -4.44
N ILE A 54 -0.04 -11.67 -3.17
CA ILE A 54 0.33 -12.98 -2.64
C ILE A 54 -0.42 -14.10 -3.36
N ILE A 55 -1.75 -14.00 -3.49
CA ILE A 55 -2.58 -15.01 -4.14
C ILE A 55 -2.15 -15.22 -5.61
N PHE A 56 -1.90 -14.14 -6.35
CA PHE A 56 -1.46 -14.22 -7.75
C PHE A 56 -0.01 -14.70 -7.89
N TYR A 57 0.84 -14.46 -6.90
CA TYR A 57 2.23 -14.95 -6.92
C TYR A 57 2.32 -16.45 -6.65
N ASP A 58 1.52 -16.96 -5.72
CA ASP A 58 1.53 -18.36 -5.32
C ASP A 58 0.98 -19.27 -6.43
N LYS A 59 -0.09 -18.85 -7.12
CA LYS A 59 -0.63 -19.52 -8.31
C LYS A 59 0.41 -19.72 -9.43
N LYS A 60 1.49 -18.94 -9.44
CA LYS A 60 2.55 -19.00 -10.47
C LYS A 60 3.68 -19.97 -10.13
N ARG A 61 3.73 -20.52 -8.91
CA ARG A 61 4.73 -21.52 -8.48
C ARG A 61 4.23 -22.97 -8.55
N THR A 62 2.92 -23.17 -8.62
CA THR A 62 2.25 -24.49 -8.64
C THR A 62 1.76 -24.93 -10.01
N SER A 63 2.08 -24.18 -11.08
CA SER A 63 1.84 -24.52 -12.49
C SER A 63 3.16 -24.56 -13.25
#